data_AF-A0A4R9EXU1-F1
#
_entry.id   AF-A0A4R9EXU1-F1
#
_cell.length_a   1.000
_cell.length_b   1.000
_cell.length_c   1.000
_cell.angle_alpha   90.00
_cell.angle_beta   90.00
_cell.angle_gamma   90.00
#
_symmetry.space_group_name_H-M   'P 1'
#
loop_
_entity.id
_entity.type
_entity.pdbx_description
1 polymer ?
#
loop_
_entity_poly.entity_id
_entity_poly.type
_entity_poly.pdbx_seq_one_letter_code
_entity_poly.pdbx_strand_id
1 'polypeptide(L)' 'MAIELPDDLIVLERSAWEAIQAGTLTVDTALAVQERIREYAAESGKSRLAVETELKKRVRHPESMSDAA' A
#
# COMPACT_ATOMS: atom_id res chain seq x y z
N MET A 1 9.73 -12.41 -4.32
CA MET A 1 8.75 -12.42 -5.42
C MET A 1 7.96 -11.14 -5.31
N ALA A 2 7.89 -10.34 -6.38
CA ALA A 2 7.10 -9.11 -6.39
C ALA A 2 5.60 -9.46 -6.33
N ILE A 3 4.83 -8.76 -5.50
CA ILE A 3 3.38 -8.90 -5.44
C ILE A 3 2.80 -7.92 -6.44
N GLU A 4 2.05 -8.42 -7.41
CA GLU A 4 1.27 -7.57 -8.30
C GLU A 4 0.10 -6.93 -7.56
N LEU A 5 0.26 -5.69 -7.14
CA LEU A 5 -0.74 -4.93 -6.38
C LEU A 5 -1.79 -4.33 -7.34
N PRO A 6 -3.08 -4.36 -6.98
CA PRO A 6 -4.12 -3.76 -7.80
C PRO A 6 -4.07 -2.22 -7.71
N ASP A 7 -4.44 -1.56 -8.81
CA ASP A 7 -4.30 -0.11 -8.94
C ASP A 7 -5.11 0.67 -7.91
N ASP A 8 -6.29 0.18 -7.54
CA ASP A 8 -7.16 0.80 -6.53
C ASP A 8 -6.50 0.83 -5.15
N LEU A 9 -5.80 -0.25 -4.76
CA LEU A 9 -5.02 -0.30 -3.53
C LEU A 9 -3.83 0.67 -3.57
N ILE A 10 -3.17 0.80 -4.73
CA ILE A 10 -2.07 1.76 -4.91
C ILE A 10 -2.59 3.21 -4.78
N VAL A 11 -3.74 3.53 -5.38
CA VAL A 11 -4.36 4.86 -5.29
C VAL A 11 -4.74 5.18 -3.85
N LEU A 12 -5.38 4.26 -3.13
CA LEU A 12 -5.73 4.44 -1.72
C LEU A 12 -4.51 4.72 -0.85
N GLU A 13 -3.44 3.95 -1.01
CA GLU A 13 -2.19 4.17 -0.27
C GLU A 13 -1.53 5.50 -0.65
N ARG A 14 -1.56 5.92 -1.92
CA ARG A 14 -1.02 7.22 -2.34
C ARG A 14 -1.76 8.37 -1.65
N SER A 15 -3.09 8.35 -1.67
CA SER A 15 -3.89 9.37 -0.97
C SER A 15 -3.65 9.35 0.55
N ALA A 16 -3.57 8.16 1.15
CA ALA A 16 -3.22 8.04 2.57
C ALA A 16 -1.81 8.57 2.87
N TRP A 17 -0.85 8.32 1.98
CA TRP A 17 0.52 8.79 2.12
C TRP A 17 0.63 10.30 2.00
N GLU A 18 -0.04 10.91 1.00
CA GLU A 18 -0.14 12.36 0.86
C GLU A 18 -0.77 12.99 2.11
N ALA A 19 -1.83 12.39 2.66
CA ALA A 19 -2.47 12.85 3.88
C ALA A 19 -1.55 12.70 5.11
N ILE A 20 -0.72 11.65 5.18
CA ILE A 20 0.33 11.52 6.21
C ILE A 20 1.34 12.66 6.09
N GLN A 21 1.83 12.94 4.88
CA GLN A 21 2.81 14.01 4.64
C GLN A 21 2.24 15.40 4.97
N ALA A 22 0.94 15.60 4.72
CA ALA A 22 0.24 16.83 5.05
C ALA A 22 -0.21 16.93 6.52
N GLY A 23 -0.08 15.85 7.31
CA GLY A 23 -0.60 15.79 8.68
C GLY A 23 -2.13 15.80 8.77
N THR A 24 -2.83 15.43 7.70
CA THR A 24 -4.29 15.43 7.57
C THR A 24 -4.90 14.04 7.49
N LEU A 25 -4.12 12.98 7.75
CA LEU A 25 -4.60 11.61 7.73
C LEU A 25 -5.79 11.42 8.68
N THR A 26 -6.89 10.87 8.14
CA THR A 26 -8.06 10.49 8.93
C THR A 26 -8.06 9.00 9.24
N VAL A 27 -8.79 8.62 10.31
CA VAL A 27 -9.00 7.22 10.66
C VAL A 27 -9.70 6.47 9.52
N ASP A 28 -10.69 7.10 8.87
CA ASP A 28 -11.44 6.50 7.76
C ASP A 28 -10.53 6.18 6.57
N THR A 29 -9.63 7.10 6.20
CA THR A 29 -8.65 6.86 5.14
C THR A 29 -7.69 5.72 5.51
N ALA A 30 -7.23 5.66 6.75
CA ALA A 30 -6.35 4.58 7.22
C ALA A 30 -7.07 3.22 7.24
N LEU A 31 -8.36 3.19 7.62
CA LEU A 31 -9.18 2.00 7.62
C LEU A 31 -9.42 1.48 6.21
N ALA A 32 -9.78 2.36 5.26
CA ALA A 32 -10.00 1.99 3.87
C ALA A 32 -8.78 1.27 3.25
N VAL A 33 -7.56 1.77 3.52
CA VAL A 33 -6.33 1.09 3.11
C VAL A 33 -6.22 -0.29 3.75
N GLN A 34 -6.42 -0.40 5.08
CA GLN A 34 -6.27 -1.66 5.79
C GLN A 34 -7.32 -2.70 5.39
N GLU A 35 -8.56 -2.28 5.14
CA GLU A 35 -9.64 -3.13 4.62
C GLU A 35 -9.28 -3.67 3.25
N ARG A 36 -8.85 -2.80 2.33
CA ARG A 36 -8.48 -3.23 0.99
C ARG A 36 -7.27 -4.16 0.97
N ILE A 37 -6.27 -3.93 1.83
CA ILE A 37 -5.14 -4.86 2.01
C ILE A 37 -5.65 -6.23 2.47
N ARG A 38 -6.58 -6.28 3.44
CA ARG A 38 -7.14 -7.54 3.94
C ARG A 38 -7.89 -8.29 2.86
N GLU A 39 -8.74 -7.60 2.10
CA GLU A 39 -9.48 -8.17 0.98
C GLU A 39 -8.54 -8.76 -0.07
N TYR A 40 -7.58 -7.97 -0.57
CA TYR A 40 -6.63 -8.44 -1.57
C TYR A 40 -5.77 -9.60 -1.07
N ALA A 41 -5.34 -9.57 0.19
CA ALA A 41 -4.58 -10.67 0.79
C ALA A 41 -5.39 -11.98 0.79
N ALA A 42 -6.68 -11.91 1.15
CA ALA A 42 -7.57 -13.06 1.11
C ALA A 42 -7.81 -13.56 -0.33
N GLU A 43 -8.08 -12.67 -1.27
CA GLU A 43 -8.32 -12.98 -2.70
C GLU A 43 -7.10 -13.62 -3.36
N SER A 44 -5.91 -13.09 -3.10
CA SER A 44 -4.67 -13.53 -3.72
C SER A 44 -3.97 -14.69 -3.01
N GLY A 45 -4.48 -15.10 -1.84
CA GLY A 45 -3.83 -16.10 -0.98
C GLY A 45 -2.49 -15.65 -0.38
N LYS A 46 -2.19 -14.35 -0.44
CA LYS A 46 -0.93 -13.77 0.07
C LYS A 46 -1.10 -13.34 1.51
N SER A 47 0.01 -13.22 2.25
CA SER A 47 -0.06 -12.69 3.61
C SER A 47 -0.33 -11.19 3.60
N ARG A 48 -1.20 -10.73 4.53
CA ARG A 48 -1.48 -9.29 4.75
C ARG A 48 -0.20 -8.47 4.90
N LEU A 49 0.76 -9.00 5.66
CA LEU A 49 2.05 -8.35 5.91
C LEU A 49 2.88 -8.19 4.63
N ALA A 50 2.90 -9.20 3.76
CA ALA A 50 3.66 -9.12 2.51
C ALA A 50 3.03 -8.10 1.55
N VAL A 51 1.70 -8.08 1.44
CA VAL A 51 0.96 -7.07 0.65
C VAL A 51 1.25 -5.66 1.17
N GLU A 52 1.11 -5.44 2.49
CA GLU A 52 1.37 -4.14 3.12
C GLU A 52 2.82 -3.67 2.91
N THR A 53 3.78 -4.59 3.01
CA THR A 53 5.20 -4.28 2.80
C THR A 53 5.48 -3.86 1.36
N GLU A 54 4.97 -4.61 0.38
CA GLU A 54 5.15 -4.28 -1.04
C GLU A 54 4.47 -2.96 -1.40
N LEU A 55 3.26 -2.73 -0.87
CA LEU A 55 2.51 -1.51 -1.08
C LEU A 55 3.28 -0.27 -0.58
N LYS A 56 3.83 -0.35 0.64
CA LYS A 56 4.65 0.72 1.21
C LYS A 56 5.95 0.95 0.43
N LYS A 57 6.61 -0.11 -0.03
CA LYS A 57 7.79 0.02 -0.91
C LYS A 57 7.43 0.79 -2.17
N ARG A 58 6.36 0.41 -2.86
CA ARG A 58 5.96 1.00 -4.13
C ARG A 58 5.48 2.45 -4.01
N VAL A 59 4.81 2.81 -2.91
CA VAL A 59 4.23 4.15 -2.74
C VAL A 59 5.12 5.10 -1.95
N ARG A 60 5.68 4.64 -0.82
CA ARG A 60 6.43 5.50 0.12
C ARG A 60 7.92 5.53 -0.18
N HIS A 61 8.44 4.51 -0.87
CA HIS A 61 9.87 4.34 -1.14
C HIS A 61 10.14 3.94 -2.61
N PRO A 62 9.65 4.69 -3.61
CA PRO A 62 9.80 4.33 -5.02
C PRO A 62 11.28 4.17 -5.44
N GLU A 63 12.20 4.91 -4.81
CA GLU A 63 13.65 4.80 -5.04
C GLU A 63 14.23 3.45 -4.58
N SER A 64 13.64 2.81 -3.57
CA SER A 64 14.04 1.46 -3.15
C SER A 64 13.72 0.37 -4.18
N MET A 65 12.88 0.68 -5.18
CA MET A 65 12.67 -0.18 -6.36
C MET A 65 13.70 0.10 -7.48
N SER A 66 14.49 1.19 -7.37
CA SER A 66 15.45 1.66 -8.39
C SER A 66 16.90 1.27 -8.09
N ASP A 67 17.24 0.87 -6.86
CA ASP A 67 18.61 0.43 -6.52
C ASP A 67 18.78 -1.07 -6.73
N ALA A 68 18.81 -1.46 -8.01
CA ALA A 68 19.35 -2.72 -8.50
C ALA A 68 19.91 -2.54 -9.93
N ALA A 69 20.65 -1.45 -10.14
CA ALA A 69 21.37 -1.13 -11.37
C ALA A 69 22.88 -1.29 -11.19
#